data_AF-A0A316UCL5-F1
#
_entry.id   AF-A0A316UCL5-F1
#
_cell.length_a   1.000
_cell.length_b   1.000
_cell.length_c   1.000
_cell.angle_alpha   90.00
_cell.angle_beta   90.00
_cell.angle_gamma   90.00
#
_symmetry.space_group_name_H-M   'P 1'
#
loop_
_entity.id
_entity.type
_entity.pdbx_description
1 polymer ?
#
loop_
_entity_poly.entity_id
_entity_poly.type
_entity_poly.pdbx_seq_one_letter_code
_entity_poly.pdbx_strand_id
1 'polypeptide(L)'
;MDWPSHFPPDEILFEIWLHVDDPWCLTWTSRRLYAFSKQTHLRSLWLLQQYGEPYAMFHAIARSKMFDPELFRDLLASGATLSLAIVQELAKRQFSDVNNKPMMALSYMSWGKGISFEAALAVVTEGRRRQAMTSRCDSLKYQDWLFGTQEMLESQLEELFCKHQFAPLPLLPHWQSISQSEDSWVKESAMDKAYSKIRLVVKYMQRQREYNAAKRRLAGSSESTVRVGSRQTSSRDL
;
A
#
# COMPACT_ATOMS: atom_id res chain seq x y z
N MET A 1 28.39 -1.46 34.59
CA MET A 1 26.97 -1.59 35.01
C MET A 1 26.34 -2.54 34.02
N ASP A 2 26.34 -3.83 34.34
CA ASP A 2 25.71 -4.85 33.52
C ASP A 2 24.20 -4.78 33.74
N TRP A 3 23.47 -4.41 32.69
CA TRP A 3 22.01 -4.50 32.71
C TRP A 3 21.61 -5.97 32.81
N PRO A 4 20.68 -6.35 33.69
CA PRO A 4 20.30 -7.74 33.86
C PRO A 4 19.63 -8.26 32.57
N SER A 5 19.90 -9.52 32.27
CA SER A 5 19.52 -10.33 31.11
C SER A 5 18.00 -10.56 30.93
N HIS A 6 17.16 -9.64 31.40
CA HIS A 6 15.70 -9.76 31.40
C HIS A 6 15.02 -9.14 30.18
N PHE A 7 15.76 -8.58 29.22
CA PHE A 7 15.15 -8.15 27.96
C PHE A 7 14.82 -9.37 27.10
N PRO A 8 13.58 -9.48 26.61
CA PRO A 8 13.22 -10.56 25.71
C PRO A 8 14.14 -10.56 24.46
N PRO A 9 14.41 -11.73 23.88
CA PRO A 9 15.10 -11.85 22.60
C PRO A 9 14.44 -10.99 21.52
N ASP A 10 15.22 -10.60 20.51
CA ASP A 10 14.73 -9.73 19.44
C ASP A 10 13.58 -10.37 18.66
N GLU A 11 13.54 -11.70 18.57
CA GLU A 11 12.44 -12.47 17.97
C GLU A 11 11.12 -12.26 18.71
N ILE A 12 11.15 -12.19 20.04
CA ILE A 12 9.96 -11.93 20.85
C ILE A 12 9.53 -10.48 20.72
N LEU A 13 10.49 -9.55 20.68
CA LEU A 13 10.20 -8.13 20.41
C LEU A 13 9.57 -7.94 19.03
N PHE A 14 10.02 -8.71 18.05
CA PHE A 14 9.49 -8.71 16.69
C PHE A 14 8.01 -9.09 16.68
N GLU A 15 7.66 -10.22 17.30
CA GLU A 15 6.28 -10.69 17.41
C GLU A 15 5.39 -9.70 18.15
N ILE A 16 5.85 -9.16 19.29
CA ILE A 16 5.11 -8.11 20.00
C ILE A 16 4.84 -6.93 19.08
N TRP A 17 5.84 -6.48 18.32
CA TRP A 17 5.71 -5.33 17.44
C TRP A 17 4.65 -5.52 16.37
N LEU A 18 4.61 -6.71 15.75
CA LEU A 18 3.67 -7.03 14.69
C LEU A 18 2.21 -6.98 15.16
N HIS A 19 1.97 -7.29 16.44
CA HIS A 19 0.64 -7.38 17.04
C HIS A 19 0.16 -6.09 17.72
N VAL A 20 0.94 -5.02 17.71
CA VAL A 20 0.56 -3.73 18.32
C VAL A 20 -0.07 -2.79 17.28
N ASP A 21 -1.21 -2.20 17.65
CA ASP A 21 -1.97 -1.27 16.79
C ASP A 21 -1.18 0.00 16.45
N ASP A 22 -0.54 0.61 17.45
CA ASP A 22 0.39 1.74 17.26
C ASP A 22 1.73 1.48 17.95
N PRO A 23 2.75 1.01 17.21
CA PRO A 23 4.04 0.70 17.81
C PRO A 23 4.80 1.94 18.27
N TRP A 24 4.36 3.15 17.94
CA TRP A 24 5.12 4.37 18.25
C TRP A 24 5.18 4.63 19.75
N CYS A 25 4.14 4.23 20.48
CA CYS A 25 4.11 4.30 21.94
C CYS A 25 5.29 3.55 22.58
N LEU A 26 5.65 2.38 22.02
CA LEU A 26 6.75 1.56 22.52
C LEU A 26 8.11 2.24 22.32
N THR A 27 8.26 3.04 21.28
CA THR A 27 9.52 3.75 20.96
C THR A 27 9.91 4.77 22.03
N TRP A 28 8.96 5.26 22.83
CA TRP A 28 9.20 6.26 23.86
C TRP A 28 9.59 5.65 25.21
N THR A 29 9.43 4.34 25.37
CA THR A 29 9.64 3.65 26.65
C THR A 29 11.09 3.26 26.90
N SER A 30 11.87 2.94 25.85
CA SER A 30 13.29 2.58 26.00
C SER A 30 14.11 2.86 24.74
N ARG A 31 15.41 3.12 24.93
CA ARG A 31 16.37 3.30 23.83
C ARG A 31 16.50 2.05 22.96
N ARG A 32 16.39 0.85 23.55
CA ARG A 32 16.42 -0.43 22.83
C ARG A 32 15.22 -0.55 21.90
N LEU A 33 14.01 -0.29 22.39
CA LEU A 33 12.79 -0.34 21.57
C LEU A 33 12.78 0.75 20.50
N TYR A 34 13.30 1.94 20.81
CA TYR A 34 13.51 2.99 19.81
C TYR A 34 14.47 2.52 18.70
N ALA A 35 15.60 1.90 19.04
CA ALA A 35 16.53 1.37 18.05
C ALA A 35 15.92 0.21 17.24
N PHE A 36 15.22 -0.71 17.90
CA PHE A 36 14.52 -1.83 17.28
C PHE A 36 13.45 -1.37 16.29
N SER A 37 12.71 -0.31 16.63
CA SER A 37 11.71 0.32 15.75
C SER A 37 12.26 0.84 14.42
N LYS A 38 13.58 1.01 14.31
CA LYS A 38 14.24 1.52 13.11
C LYS A 38 14.49 0.46 12.05
N GLN A 39 14.31 -0.82 12.37
CA GLN A 39 14.49 -1.89 11.42
C GLN A 39 13.47 -1.78 10.28
N THR A 40 13.98 -1.63 9.06
CA THR A 40 13.18 -1.47 7.84
C THR A 40 12.23 -2.65 7.64
N HIS A 41 12.74 -3.86 7.81
CA HIS A 41 11.97 -5.10 7.63
C HIS A 41 10.82 -5.25 8.64
N LEU A 42 11.05 -4.87 9.89
CA LEU A 42 10.00 -4.86 10.91
C LEU A 42 8.86 -3.91 10.54
N ARG A 43 9.20 -2.70 10.07
CA ARG A 43 8.21 -1.69 9.65
C ARG A 43 7.40 -2.15 8.45
N SER A 44 8.04 -2.77 7.47
CA SER A 44 7.36 -3.24 6.26
C SER A 44 6.36 -4.35 6.59
N LEU A 45 6.76 -5.33 7.41
CA LEU A 45 5.89 -6.43 7.83
C LEU A 45 4.75 -5.94 8.72
N TRP A 46 5.03 -5.01 9.65
CA TRP A 46 3.97 -4.38 10.44
C TRP A 46 2.96 -3.64 9.55
N LEU A 47 3.42 -2.83 8.57
CA LEU A 47 2.53 -2.14 7.63
C LEU A 47 1.67 -3.11 6.81
N LEU A 48 2.26 -4.23 6.37
CA LEU A 48 1.56 -5.26 5.63
C LEU A 48 0.53 -5.99 6.49
N GLN A 49 0.86 -6.30 7.74
CA GLN A 49 -0.04 -6.96 8.67
C GLN A 49 -1.22 -6.06 9.03
N GLN A 50 -0.98 -4.77 9.28
CA GLN A 50 -2.01 -3.83 9.73
C GLN A 50 -2.94 -3.37 8.60
N TYR A 51 -2.40 -3.08 7.41
CA TYR A 51 -3.17 -2.46 6.33
C TYR A 51 -3.41 -3.41 5.13
N GLY A 52 -2.71 -4.53 5.09
CA GLY A 52 -2.71 -5.43 3.94
C GLY A 52 -1.88 -4.92 2.77
N GLU A 53 -1.52 -5.84 1.88
CA GLU A 53 -0.77 -5.57 0.64
C GLU A 53 -1.23 -4.37 -0.19
N PRO A 54 -2.55 -4.17 -0.45
CA PRO A 54 -2.97 -3.08 -1.32
C PRO A 54 -2.79 -1.68 -0.72
N TYR A 55 -2.77 -1.57 0.61
CA TYR A 55 -2.81 -0.28 1.31
C TYR A 55 -1.54 0.04 2.08
N ALA A 56 -0.70 -0.96 2.38
CA ALA A 56 0.55 -0.79 3.12
C ALA A 56 1.42 0.35 2.55
N MET A 57 1.58 0.40 1.22
CA MET A 57 2.35 1.45 0.54
C MET A 57 1.80 2.86 0.80
N PHE A 58 0.47 3.03 0.71
CA PHE A 58 -0.17 4.31 0.98
C PHE A 58 0.04 4.75 2.43
N HIS A 59 -0.19 3.85 3.39
CA HIS A 59 -0.02 4.16 4.81
C HIS A 59 1.44 4.45 5.17
N ALA A 60 2.40 3.82 4.48
CA ALA A 60 3.81 4.16 4.60
C ALA A 60 4.07 5.61 4.16
N ILE A 61 3.65 5.99 2.95
CA ILE A 61 3.84 7.34 2.39
C ILE A 61 3.13 8.42 3.23
N ALA A 62 1.96 8.10 3.78
CA ALA A 62 1.24 9.00 4.68
C ALA A 62 2.02 9.31 5.97
N ARG A 63 2.89 8.40 6.41
CA ARG A 63 3.78 8.54 7.57
C ARG A 63 5.15 9.03 7.12
N SER A 64 5.22 10.27 6.65
CA SER A 64 6.38 10.74 5.89
C SER A 64 7.73 10.70 6.61
N LYS A 65 7.76 10.86 7.94
CA LYS A 65 8.98 10.72 8.76
C LYS A 65 9.56 9.31 8.80
N MET A 66 8.74 8.30 8.48
CA MET A 66 9.11 6.89 8.45
C MET A 66 9.45 6.42 7.03
N PHE A 67 8.92 7.11 6.01
CA PHE A 67 9.02 6.66 4.63
C PHE A 67 10.30 7.15 3.96
N ASP A 68 11.16 6.20 3.63
CA ASP A 68 12.41 6.40 2.93
C ASP A 68 12.56 5.38 1.77
N PRO A 69 13.56 5.54 0.88
CA PRO A 69 13.76 4.62 -0.22
C PRO A 69 14.03 3.16 0.20
N GLU A 70 14.55 2.93 1.41
CA GLU A 70 14.84 1.58 1.91
C GLU A 70 13.54 0.87 2.29
N LEU A 71 12.68 1.53 3.07
CA LEU A 71 11.36 1.03 3.42
C LEU A 71 10.49 0.82 2.18
N PHE A 72 10.59 1.71 1.20
CA PHE A 72 9.92 1.53 -0.09
C PHE A 72 10.32 0.21 -0.76
N ARG A 73 11.62 -0.06 -0.90
CA ARG A 73 12.11 -1.30 -1.51
C ARG A 73 11.70 -2.54 -0.71
N ASP A 74 11.80 -2.47 0.61
CA ASP A 74 11.47 -3.61 1.48
C ASP A 74 9.97 -3.92 1.48
N LEU A 75 9.11 -2.90 1.41
CA LEU A 75 7.66 -3.08 1.20
C LEU A 75 7.38 -3.82 -0.11
N LEU A 76 8.04 -3.44 -1.21
CA LEU A 76 7.86 -4.12 -2.48
C LEU A 76 8.34 -5.56 -2.45
N ALA A 77 9.50 -5.82 -1.83
CA ALA A 77 10.05 -7.16 -1.65
C ALA A 77 9.13 -8.03 -0.79
N SER A 78 8.54 -7.44 0.25
CA SER A 78 7.61 -8.11 1.17
C SER A 78 6.18 -8.25 0.60
N GLY A 79 5.92 -7.78 -0.62
CA GLY A 79 4.68 -8.02 -1.36
C GLY A 79 3.65 -6.90 -1.29
N ALA A 80 4.02 -5.70 -0.84
CA ALA A 80 3.17 -4.52 -0.93
C ALA A 80 2.87 -4.19 -2.40
N THR A 81 1.62 -3.81 -2.67
CA THR A 81 1.21 -3.39 -4.02
C THR A 81 1.58 -1.94 -4.24
N LEU A 82 2.36 -1.68 -5.30
CA LEU A 82 2.55 -0.33 -5.79
C LEU A 82 1.42 0.01 -6.76
N SER A 83 0.36 0.60 -6.21
CA SER A 83 -0.77 0.95 -7.06
C SER A 83 -0.46 2.13 -7.99
N LEU A 84 -0.95 2.03 -9.23
CA LEU A 84 -0.95 3.15 -10.18
C LEU A 84 -1.58 4.43 -9.59
N ALA A 85 -2.62 4.29 -8.75
CA ALA A 85 -3.26 5.42 -8.08
C ALA A 85 -2.28 6.20 -7.20
N ILE A 86 -1.50 5.48 -6.37
CA ILE A 86 -0.46 6.06 -5.51
C ILE A 86 0.57 6.79 -6.36
N VAL A 87 1.06 6.13 -7.42
CA VAL A 87 2.10 6.68 -8.30
C VAL A 87 1.63 7.97 -8.96
N GLN A 88 0.44 7.97 -9.56
CA GLN A 88 -0.11 9.13 -10.26
C GLN A 88 -0.36 10.30 -9.29
N GLU A 89 -1.00 10.05 -8.16
CA GLU A 89 -1.32 11.10 -7.19
C GLU A 89 -0.07 11.64 -6.49
N LEU A 90 0.91 10.77 -6.18
CA LEU A 90 2.17 11.22 -5.62
C LEU A 90 2.96 12.05 -6.64
N ALA A 91 3.02 11.60 -7.90
CA ALA A 91 3.71 12.35 -8.95
C ALA A 91 3.11 13.75 -9.15
N LYS A 92 1.77 13.85 -9.15
CA LYS A 92 1.07 15.14 -9.20
C LYS A 92 1.47 16.03 -8.02
N ARG A 93 1.43 15.50 -6.80
CA ARG A 93 1.72 16.26 -5.57
C ARG A 93 3.16 16.73 -5.47
N GLN A 94 4.10 15.94 -5.96
CA GLN A 94 5.54 16.18 -5.79
C GLN A 94 6.16 16.95 -6.95
N PHE A 95 5.61 16.82 -8.16
CA PHE A 95 6.28 17.29 -9.39
C PHE A 95 5.39 18.11 -10.31
N SER A 96 4.10 18.32 -10.02
CA SER A 96 3.24 19.20 -10.83
C SER A 96 3.22 20.63 -10.28
N ASP A 97 3.11 21.58 -11.22
CA ASP A 97 3.04 23.01 -10.96
C ASP A 97 1.77 23.39 -10.14
N VAL A 98 1.86 24.49 -9.38
CA VAL A 98 0.90 24.94 -8.36
C VAL A 98 -0.54 25.12 -8.90
N ASN A 99 -0.68 25.23 -10.22
CA ASN A 99 -1.97 25.38 -10.91
C ASN A 99 -2.76 24.06 -11.07
N ASN A 100 -2.12 22.90 -10.93
CA ASN A 100 -2.80 21.60 -10.92
C ASN A 100 -3.18 21.23 -9.49
N LYS A 101 -4.36 21.70 -9.06
CA LYS A 101 -4.88 21.39 -7.73
C LYS A 101 -4.96 19.87 -7.54
N PRO A 102 -4.46 19.32 -6.42
CA PRO A 102 -4.71 17.92 -6.09
C PRO A 102 -6.22 17.70 -6.01
N MET A 103 -6.64 16.51 -6.43
CA MET A 103 -8.04 16.10 -6.54
C MET A 103 -8.80 16.37 -5.23
N MET A 104 -9.95 17.08 -5.28
CA MET A 104 -10.69 17.58 -4.09
C MET A 104 -10.85 16.56 -2.96
N ALA A 105 -11.24 15.31 -3.26
CA ALA A 105 -11.43 14.26 -2.25
C ALA A 105 -10.14 13.80 -1.54
N LEU A 106 -8.98 14.01 -2.17
CA LEU A 106 -7.66 13.68 -1.61
C LEU A 106 -6.90 14.93 -1.15
N SER A 107 -7.29 16.12 -1.61
CA SER A 107 -6.70 17.42 -1.28
C SER A 107 -6.72 17.71 0.22
N TYR A 108 -7.78 17.26 0.90
CA TYR A 108 -7.93 17.38 2.36
C TYR A 108 -6.96 16.50 3.16
N MET A 109 -6.35 15.49 2.53
CA MET A 109 -5.42 14.61 3.21
C MET A 109 -3.97 15.08 2.98
N SER A 110 -3.27 15.38 4.07
CA SER A 110 -1.88 15.86 4.11
C SER A 110 -0.82 14.81 3.73
N TRP A 111 -1.23 13.64 3.23
CA TRP A 111 -0.31 12.53 2.90
C TRP A 111 0.63 12.90 1.75
N GLY A 112 1.83 12.31 1.80
CA GLY A 112 2.86 12.47 0.79
C GLY A 112 3.58 13.82 0.79
N LYS A 113 3.08 14.87 1.46
CA LYS A 113 3.71 16.22 1.41
C LYS A 113 5.08 16.31 2.10
N GLY A 114 5.34 15.47 3.09
CA GLY A 114 6.57 15.52 3.89
C GLY A 114 7.58 14.43 3.60
N ILE A 115 7.43 13.66 2.51
CA ILE A 115 8.40 12.62 2.15
C ILE A 115 9.63 13.26 1.51
N SER A 116 10.79 12.60 1.58
CA SER A 116 11.97 13.09 0.89
C SER A 116 11.80 13.02 -0.63
N PHE A 117 12.47 13.92 -1.35
CA PHE A 117 12.52 13.89 -2.82
C PHE A 117 12.99 12.53 -3.35
N GLU A 118 13.98 11.93 -2.69
CA GLU A 118 14.52 10.60 -3.04
C GLU A 118 13.46 9.50 -2.92
N ALA A 119 12.68 9.51 -1.85
CA ALA A 119 11.59 8.55 -1.65
C ALA A 119 10.49 8.75 -2.69
N ALA A 120 10.11 10.01 -2.96
CA ALA A 120 9.15 10.35 -4.01
C ALA A 120 9.62 9.87 -5.39
N LEU A 121 10.88 10.13 -5.73
CA LEU A 121 11.47 9.76 -7.01
C LEU A 121 11.56 8.23 -7.16
N ALA A 122 11.91 7.50 -6.10
CA ALA A 122 11.94 6.05 -6.10
C ALA A 122 10.57 5.44 -6.42
N VAL A 123 9.51 5.95 -5.79
CA VAL A 123 8.13 5.52 -6.04
C VAL A 123 7.72 5.78 -7.49
N VAL A 124 7.96 7.00 -7.99
CA VAL A 124 7.54 7.38 -9.36
C VAL A 124 8.34 6.64 -10.43
N THR A 125 9.65 6.46 -10.22
CA THR A 125 10.51 5.73 -11.16
C THR A 125 10.11 4.26 -11.24
N GLU A 126 9.90 3.61 -10.09
CA GLU A 126 9.47 2.23 -10.05
C GLU A 126 8.05 2.06 -10.62
N GLY A 127 7.16 3.01 -10.35
CA GLY A 127 5.82 3.06 -10.95
C GLY A 127 5.88 3.11 -12.48
N ARG A 128 6.69 4.01 -13.04
CA ARG A 128 6.95 4.10 -14.49
C ARG A 128 7.59 2.84 -15.07
N ARG A 129 8.45 2.17 -14.31
CA ARG A 129 9.10 0.92 -14.74
C ARG A 129 8.11 -0.24 -14.81
N ARG A 130 7.21 -0.35 -13.81
CA ARG A 130 6.20 -1.43 -13.73
C ARG A 130 5.02 -1.22 -14.67
N GLN A 131 4.69 0.03 -14.94
CA GLN A 131 3.52 0.42 -15.70
C GLN A 131 3.97 1.42 -16.76
N ALA A 132 3.79 1.09 -18.04
CA ALA A 132 3.85 2.10 -19.09
C ALA A 132 2.78 3.13 -18.73
N MET A 133 3.17 4.26 -18.12
CA MET A 133 2.24 5.27 -17.62
C MET A 133 1.30 5.65 -18.76
N THR A 134 0.06 5.17 -18.70
CA THR A 134 -0.98 5.54 -19.64
C THR A 134 -1.14 7.05 -19.53
N SER A 135 -1.15 7.74 -20.68
CA SER A 135 -1.12 9.22 -20.74
C SER A 135 -2.33 9.89 -20.08
N ARG A 136 -3.38 9.12 -19.78
CA ARG A 136 -4.60 9.59 -19.12
C ARG A 136 -4.66 9.04 -17.71
N CYS A 137 -4.72 9.92 -16.71
CA CYS A 137 -4.72 9.58 -15.30
C CYS A 137 -5.92 8.68 -14.95
N ASP A 138 -5.66 7.37 -14.87
CA ASP A 138 -6.62 6.33 -14.47
C ASP A 138 -7.31 6.65 -13.13
N SER A 139 -6.66 7.42 -12.25
CA SER A 139 -7.30 7.94 -11.03
C SER A 139 -8.46 8.90 -11.30
N LEU A 140 -8.40 9.74 -12.35
CA LEU A 140 -9.51 10.60 -12.75
C LEU A 140 -10.66 9.78 -13.32
N LYS A 141 -10.36 8.80 -14.20
CA LYS A 141 -11.38 7.89 -14.75
C LYS A 141 -12.12 7.14 -13.64
N TYR A 142 -11.40 6.65 -12.63
CA TYR A 142 -11.99 5.98 -11.48
C TYR A 142 -12.92 6.91 -10.70
N GLN A 143 -12.55 8.18 -10.51
CA GLN A 143 -13.42 9.14 -9.83
C GLN A 143 -14.65 9.49 -10.65
N ASP A 144 -14.46 9.76 -11.94
CA ASP A 144 -15.56 10.06 -12.84
C ASP A 144 -16.57 8.91 -12.84
N TRP A 145 -16.06 7.68 -12.82
CA TRP A 145 -16.85 6.50 -12.59
C TRP A 145 -17.52 6.46 -11.22
N LEU A 146 -16.79 6.68 -10.13
CA LEU A 146 -17.33 6.61 -8.76
C LEU A 146 -18.47 7.60 -8.53
N PHE A 147 -18.32 8.84 -9.02
CA PHE A 147 -19.31 9.92 -8.88
C PHE A 147 -20.36 9.93 -9.99
N GLY A 148 -20.27 9.02 -10.96
CA GLY A 148 -21.26 8.86 -12.03
C GLY A 148 -21.22 9.94 -13.10
N THR A 149 -20.11 10.66 -13.25
CA THR A 149 -19.87 11.56 -14.40
C THR A 149 -19.46 10.77 -15.64
N GLN A 150 -18.96 9.54 -15.48
CA GLN A 150 -18.64 8.63 -16.57
C GLN A 150 -19.09 7.19 -16.24
N GLU A 151 -19.67 6.48 -17.20
CA GLU A 151 -19.91 5.04 -17.09
C GLU A 151 -18.63 4.25 -17.46
N MET A 152 -18.37 3.13 -16.79
CA MET A 152 -17.29 2.20 -17.14
C MET A 152 -17.86 0.80 -17.23
N LEU A 153 -17.49 0.09 -18.29
CA LEU A 153 -17.81 -1.32 -18.47
C LEU A 153 -17.08 -2.18 -17.44
N GLU A 154 -17.63 -3.34 -17.11
CA GLU A 154 -17.01 -4.30 -16.17
C GLU A 154 -15.59 -4.70 -16.63
N SER A 155 -15.38 -4.85 -17.94
CA SER A 155 -14.06 -5.15 -18.52
C SER A 155 -13.04 -4.03 -18.31
N GLN A 156 -13.48 -2.76 -18.33
CA GLN A 156 -12.61 -1.61 -18.08
C GLN A 156 -12.25 -1.49 -16.60
N LEU A 157 -13.19 -1.84 -15.72
CA LEU A 157 -12.94 -1.92 -14.28
C LEU A 157 -11.99 -3.08 -13.96
N GLU A 158 -12.18 -4.24 -14.59
CA GLU A 158 -11.28 -5.37 -14.45
C GLU A 158 -9.87 -5.05 -14.96
N GLU A 159 -9.76 -4.38 -16.11
CA GLU A 159 -8.46 -3.90 -16.60
C GLU A 159 -7.81 -2.94 -15.58
N LEU A 160 -8.57 -1.99 -15.05
CA LEU A 160 -8.10 -1.03 -14.06
C LEU A 160 -7.61 -1.72 -12.77
N PHE A 161 -8.47 -2.50 -12.11
CA PHE A 161 -8.16 -3.12 -10.82
C PHE A 161 -7.15 -4.26 -10.94
N CYS A 162 -7.34 -5.15 -11.91
CA CYS A 162 -6.56 -6.39 -12.01
C CYS A 162 -5.27 -6.21 -12.82
N LYS A 163 -5.37 -5.63 -14.02
CA LYS A 163 -4.21 -5.48 -14.92
C LYS A 163 -3.32 -4.33 -14.50
N HIS A 164 -3.89 -3.17 -14.15
CA HIS A 164 -3.11 -2.01 -13.72
C HIS A 164 -2.81 -2.01 -12.21
N GLN A 165 -3.25 -3.03 -11.46
CA GLN A 165 -3.09 -3.09 -10.00
C GLN A 165 -3.56 -1.79 -9.33
N PHE A 166 -4.66 -1.24 -9.82
CA PHE A 166 -5.22 -0.02 -9.29
C PHE A 166 -5.91 -0.35 -7.95
N ALA A 167 -5.23 -0.18 -6.83
CA ALA A 167 -5.87 -0.07 -5.54
C ALA A 167 -6.31 1.38 -5.40
N PRO A 168 -7.62 1.68 -5.41
CA PRO A 168 -8.07 3.03 -5.11
C PRO A 168 -7.52 3.38 -3.73
N LEU A 169 -6.85 4.54 -3.63
CA LEU A 169 -6.39 5.06 -2.36
C LEU A 169 -7.54 4.96 -1.36
N PRO A 170 -7.30 4.56 -0.09
CA PRO A 170 -8.38 4.43 0.86
C PRO A 170 -9.07 5.79 0.92
N LEU A 171 -10.24 5.81 0.28
CA LEU A 171 -11.17 6.92 0.33
C LEU A 171 -11.73 6.83 1.74
N LEU A 172 -10.92 7.21 2.73
CA LEU A 172 -11.44 7.40 4.06
C LEU A 172 -12.49 8.51 3.89
N PRO A 173 -13.75 8.17 4.16
CA PRO A 173 -14.82 9.06 3.83
C PRO A 173 -14.83 10.17 4.87
N HIS A 174 -14.30 11.32 4.48
CA HIS A 174 -14.68 12.59 5.08
C HIS A 174 -16.17 12.91 4.87
N TRP A 175 -17.01 12.03 4.27
CA TRP A 175 -18.45 12.26 4.20
C TRP A 175 -19.16 12.16 5.56
N GLN A 176 -18.55 11.53 6.57
CA GLN A 176 -19.06 11.62 7.95
C GLN A 176 -19.06 13.06 8.50
N SER A 177 -18.30 13.99 7.92
CA SER A 177 -18.35 15.41 8.26
C SER A 177 -19.12 16.27 7.23
N ILE A 178 -19.67 15.69 6.17
CA ILE A 178 -20.51 16.39 5.16
C ILE A 178 -22.01 16.32 5.54
N SER A 179 -22.36 15.69 6.67
CA SER A 179 -23.73 15.70 7.20
C SER A 179 -24.05 17.03 7.88
N GLN A 180 -24.25 18.11 7.12
CA GLN A 180 -24.91 19.35 7.62
C GLN A 180 -25.28 20.41 6.54
N SER A 181 -25.64 20.03 5.29
CA SER A 181 -26.31 21.01 4.40
C SER A 181 -27.44 20.44 3.54
N GLU A 182 -28.52 21.23 3.47
CA GLU A 182 -29.96 20.90 3.31
C GLU A 182 -30.47 20.47 1.92
N ASP A 183 -29.69 19.76 1.10
CA ASP A 183 -30.21 19.16 -0.14
C ASP A 183 -30.21 17.63 -0.05
N SER A 184 -31.16 17.05 0.70
CA SER A 184 -31.07 15.63 1.13
C SER A 184 -31.44 14.62 0.04
N TRP A 185 -32.41 14.90 -0.83
CA TRP A 185 -32.97 13.87 -1.74
C TRP A 185 -32.10 13.55 -2.96
N VAL A 186 -31.44 14.54 -3.56
CA VAL A 186 -30.53 14.32 -4.70
C VAL A 186 -29.21 13.69 -4.22
N LYS A 187 -28.78 14.03 -3.00
CA LYS A 187 -27.59 13.44 -2.37
C LYS A 187 -27.80 11.97 -2.03
N GLU A 188 -28.98 11.59 -1.54
CA GLU A 188 -29.29 10.20 -1.15
C GLU A 188 -29.21 9.23 -2.34
N SER A 189 -29.76 9.60 -3.51
CA SER A 189 -29.66 8.78 -4.73
C SER A 189 -28.24 8.66 -5.29
N ALA A 190 -27.45 9.75 -5.25
CA ALA A 190 -26.05 9.72 -5.64
C ALA A 190 -25.20 8.89 -4.67
N MET A 191 -25.53 8.91 -3.38
CA MET A 191 -24.88 8.12 -2.33
C MET A 191 -25.14 6.63 -2.49
N ASP A 192 -26.38 6.21 -2.78
CA ASP A 192 -26.69 4.80 -3.04
C ASP A 192 -25.93 4.24 -4.25
N LYS A 193 -25.79 5.05 -5.30
CA LYS A 193 -24.96 4.71 -6.46
C LYS A 193 -23.47 4.62 -6.09
N ALA A 194 -22.95 5.52 -5.25
CA ALA A 194 -21.58 5.44 -4.78
C ALA A 194 -21.34 4.19 -3.89
N TYR A 195 -22.28 3.85 -2.98
CA TYR A 195 -22.17 2.67 -2.12
C TYR A 195 -22.16 1.36 -2.91
N SER A 196 -23.01 1.23 -3.93
CA SER A 196 -23.00 0.05 -4.80
C SER A 196 -21.67 -0.08 -5.57
N LYS A 197 -21.11 1.03 -6.05
CA LYS A 197 -19.78 1.05 -6.69
C LYS A 197 -18.65 0.72 -5.69
N ILE A 198 -18.71 1.18 -4.45
CA ILE A 198 -17.76 0.81 -3.39
C ILE A 198 -17.81 -0.70 -3.12
N ARG A 199 -19.00 -1.31 -3.06
CA ARG A 199 -19.12 -2.78 -2.91
C ARG A 199 -18.45 -3.53 -4.06
N LEU A 200 -18.57 -3.02 -5.28
CA LEU A 200 -17.90 -3.58 -6.45
C LEU A 200 -16.37 -3.49 -6.30
N VAL A 201 -15.85 -2.34 -5.88
CA VAL A 201 -14.42 -2.14 -5.60
C VAL A 201 -13.93 -3.15 -4.56
N VAL A 202 -14.64 -3.31 -3.45
CA VAL A 202 -14.29 -4.28 -2.39
C VAL A 202 -14.19 -5.71 -2.96
N LYS A 203 -15.15 -6.10 -3.82
CA LYS A 203 -15.13 -7.40 -4.50
C LYS A 203 -13.89 -7.58 -5.39
N TYR A 204 -13.52 -6.56 -6.16
CA TYR A 204 -12.30 -6.60 -6.99
C TYR A 204 -11.03 -6.66 -6.15
N MET A 205 -10.97 -5.91 -5.05
CA MET A 205 -9.83 -5.94 -4.13
C MET A 205 -9.67 -7.33 -3.48
N GLN A 206 -10.78 -8.01 -3.17
CA GLN A 206 -10.74 -9.38 -2.66
C GLN A 206 -10.23 -10.36 -3.73
N ARG A 207 -10.73 -10.29 -4.96
CA ARG A 207 -10.20 -11.11 -6.08
C ARG A 207 -8.70 -10.88 -6.31
N GLN A 208 -8.24 -9.63 -6.22
CA GLN A 208 -6.83 -9.31 -6.39
C GLN A 208 -5.98 -9.99 -5.31
N ARG A 209 -6.45 -10.04 -4.06
CA ARG A 209 -5.79 -10.76 -2.97
C ARG A 209 -5.73 -12.26 -3.25
N GLU A 210 -6.84 -12.85 -3.69
CA GLU A 210 -6.92 -14.27 -4.04
C GLU A 210 -5.95 -14.61 -5.19
N TYR A 211 -5.92 -13.77 -6.23
CA TYR A 211 -4.99 -13.89 -7.35
C TYR A 211 -3.53 -13.81 -6.90
N ASN A 212 -3.18 -12.81 -6.08
CA ASN A 212 -1.82 -12.66 -5.54
C ASN A 212 -1.43 -13.87 -4.67
N ALA A 213 -2.34 -14.35 -3.83
CA ALA A 213 -2.12 -15.54 -3.00
C ALA A 213 -1.90 -16.80 -3.85
N ALA A 214 -2.70 -17.00 -4.89
CA ALA A 214 -2.54 -18.11 -5.83
C ALA A 214 -1.19 -18.03 -6.58
N LYS A 215 -0.81 -16.85 -7.06
CA LYS A 215 0.47 -16.61 -7.73
C LYS A 215 1.67 -16.96 -6.83
N ARG A 216 1.60 -16.63 -5.53
CA ARG A 216 2.64 -17.02 -4.56
C ARG A 216 2.73 -18.53 -4.35
N ARG A 217 1.60 -19.23 -4.28
CA ARG A 217 1.59 -20.70 -4.17
C ARG A 217 2.30 -21.35 -5.36
N LEU A 218 2.06 -20.83 -6.56
CA LEU A 218 2.71 -21.30 -7.79
C LEU A 218 4.23 -21.00 -7.78
N ALA A 219 4.64 -19.80 -7.37
CA ALA A 219 6.04 -19.42 -7.27
C ALA A 219 6.82 -20.20 -6.19
N GLY A 220 6.20 -20.47 -5.03
CA GLY A 220 6.80 -21.28 -3.97
C GLY A 220 6.93 -22.76 -4.37
N SER A 221 6.00 -23.28 -5.17
CA SER A 221 6.07 -24.66 -5.67
C SER A 221 7.24 -24.88 -6.64
N SER A 222 7.68 -23.86 -7.38
CA SER A 222 8.83 -23.97 -8.29
C SER A 222 10.18 -24.00 -7.58
N GLU A 223 10.32 -23.38 -6.40
CA GLU A 223 11.58 -23.40 -5.63
C GLU A 223 11.80 -24.72 -4.90
N SER A 224 10.72 -25.41 -4.48
CA SER A 224 10.79 -26.74 -3.87
C SER A 224 11.22 -27.84 -4.85
N THR A 225 10.96 -27.70 -6.15
CA THR A 225 11.36 -28.69 -7.16
C THR A 225 12.85 -28.59 -7.52
N VAL A 226 13.47 -27.40 -7.41
CA VAL A 226 14.89 -27.20 -7.73
C VAL A 226 15.82 -27.70 -6.61
N ARG A 227 15.39 -27.68 -5.34
CA ARG A 227 16.22 -28.14 -4.20
C ARG A 227 16.31 -29.66 -4.02
N VAL A 228 15.52 -30.45 -4.75
CA VAL A 228 15.58 -31.93 -4.68
C VAL A 228 16.62 -32.52 -5.65
N GLY A 229 17.19 -31.72 -6.57
CA GLY A 229 18.12 -32.19 -7.60
C GLY A 229 19.62 -32.19 -7.26
N SER A 230 20.06 -31.69 -6.10
CA SER A 230 21.49 -31.48 -5.82
C SER A 230 22.00 -32.20 -4.57
N ARG A 231 21.70 -33.50 -4.44
CA ARG A 231 22.31 -34.38 -3.42
C ARG A 231 22.57 -35.78 -3.97
N GLN A 232 23.67 -35.92 -4.72
CA GLN A 232 24.45 -37.14 -5.03
C GLN A 232 25.42 -36.67 -6.14
N THR A 233 26.74 -36.61 -5.97
CA THR A 233 27.65 -37.72 -5.64
C THR A 233 28.95 -37.18 -5.03
N SER A 234 29.28 -37.61 -3.81
CA SER A 234 30.68 -37.72 -3.39
C SER A 234 30.78 -38.96 -2.51
N SER A 235 31.03 -40.08 -3.18
CA SER A 235 31.49 -41.31 -2.56
C SER A 235 32.89 -41.53 -3.06
N ARG A 236 33.83 -41.63 -2.11
CA ARG A 236 35.01 -42.49 -2.04
C ARG A 236 35.66 -42.86 -3.38
N ASP A 237 36.95 -42.57 -3.50
CA ASP A 237 37.94 -43.65 -3.50
C ASP A 237 39.31 -43.16 -3.02
N LEU A 238 40.07 -44.16 -2.58
CA LEU A 238 41.38 -44.20 -1.92
C LEU A 238 42.50 -43.43 -2.62
#